data_AF-A0A1A2B6E5-F1
#
_entry.id   AF-A0A1A2B6E5-F1
#
_cell.length_a   1.000
_cell.length_b   1.000
_cell.length_c   1.000
_cell.angle_alpha   90.00
_cell.angle_beta   90.00
_cell.angle_gamma   90.00
#
_symmetry.space_group_name_H-M   'P 1'
#
loop_
_entity.id
_entity.type
_entity.pdbx_description
1 polymer ?
#
loop_
_entity_poly.entity_id
_entity_poly.type
_entity_poly.pdbx_seq_one_letter_code
_entity_poly.pdbx_strand_id
1 'polypeptide(L)'
;MLGANGVHGVSHPKVDDHAGVPAGTTSFYFRTRKALMHAMATRLAELDLADFSMMTELADHDTQFTGTAGLARIVMYVNSEPWLTRAKARYELALLAGRDPELAAALNESADRLYALARNVVTQWHPADRPPDPALVDDQATATLAFINGIMLTFVAGQPVVSDPEHLDRLIQGVIAGVAEVQSG
;
A
#
# COMPACT_ATOMS: atom_id res chain seq x y z
N MET A 1 6.76 15.77 -4.88
CA MET A 1 8.23 15.86 -4.63
C MET A 1 8.83 14.56 -4.13
N LEU A 2 8.42 14.02 -2.97
CA LEU A 2 9.07 12.86 -2.36
C LEU A 2 9.11 11.62 -3.28
N GLY A 3 7.98 11.22 -3.87
CA GLY A 3 7.94 10.08 -4.78
C GLY A 3 8.64 10.29 -6.13
N ALA A 4 8.95 11.54 -6.50
CA ALA A 4 9.65 11.86 -7.75
C ALA A 4 11.16 12.01 -7.56
N ASN A 5 11.57 12.59 -6.42
CA ASN A 5 12.94 13.05 -6.18
C ASN A 5 13.62 12.34 -4.99
N GLY A 6 12.93 11.40 -4.34
CA GLY A 6 13.37 10.70 -3.15
C GLY A 6 13.55 11.60 -1.91
N VAL A 7 14.00 11.01 -0.80
CA VAL A 7 14.18 11.72 0.49
C VAL A 7 15.19 12.87 0.44
N HIS A 8 16.17 12.82 -0.46
CA HIS A 8 17.15 13.90 -0.68
C HIS A 8 16.61 15.04 -1.54
N GLY A 9 15.55 14.75 -2.31
CA GLY A 9 14.79 15.72 -3.08
C GLY A 9 13.93 16.65 -2.23
N VAL A 10 13.78 16.38 -0.93
CA VAL A 10 12.94 17.14 -0.02
C VAL A 10 13.77 17.90 1.02
N SER A 11 13.59 19.22 1.04
CA SER A 11 14.04 20.13 2.08
C SER A 11 13.07 21.30 2.17
N HIS A 12 13.07 22.05 3.28
CA HIS A 12 12.16 23.19 3.45
C HIS A 12 12.23 24.20 2.30
N PRO A 13 13.41 24.68 1.86
CA PRO A 13 13.47 25.63 0.75
C PRO A 13 12.94 25.03 -0.55
N LYS A 14 13.17 23.73 -0.81
CA LYS A 14 12.65 23.04 -2.00
C LYS A 14 11.13 22.90 -1.95
N VAL A 15 10.55 22.67 -0.77
CA VAL A 15 9.09 22.62 -0.58
C VAL A 15 8.49 24.01 -0.76
N ASP A 16 9.10 25.05 -0.19
CA ASP A 16 8.65 26.44 -0.37
C ASP A 16 8.61 26.82 -1.86
N ASP A 17 9.72 26.57 -2.57
CA ASP A 17 9.86 26.81 -4.00
C ASP A 17 8.82 26.03 -4.82
N HIS A 18 8.68 24.73 -4.56
CA HIS A 18 7.71 23.88 -5.27
C HIS A 18 6.25 24.28 -5.02
N ALA A 19 5.93 24.75 -3.81
CA ALA A 19 4.58 25.20 -3.44
C ALA A 19 4.30 26.65 -3.83
N GLY A 20 5.30 27.40 -4.31
CA GLY A 20 5.15 28.82 -4.66
C GLY A 20 4.85 29.72 -3.45
N VAL A 21 5.28 29.32 -2.25
CA VAL A 21 5.07 30.07 -1.00
C VAL A 21 6.33 30.85 -0.61
N PRO A 22 6.23 31.88 0.26
CA PRO A 22 7.40 32.62 0.73
C PRO A 22 8.47 31.72 1.35
N ALA A 23 9.74 32.10 1.17
CA ALA A 23 10.85 31.38 1.79
C ALA A 23 10.70 31.35 3.33
N GLY A 24 10.84 30.16 3.90
CA GLY A 24 10.70 29.92 5.34
C GLY A 24 9.29 29.51 5.78
N THR A 25 8.28 29.51 4.90
CA THR A 25 6.93 29.07 5.23
C THR A 25 6.91 27.61 5.71
N THR A 26 7.57 26.70 5.00
CA THR A 26 7.63 25.28 5.41
C THR A 26 8.36 25.14 6.74
N SER A 27 9.45 25.90 6.97
CA SER A 27 10.19 25.86 8.25
C SER A 27 9.41 26.45 9.42
N PHE A 28 8.49 27.38 9.15
CA PHE A 28 7.56 27.90 10.14
C PHE A 28 6.61 26.80 10.66
N TYR A 29 6.06 25.97 9.78
CA TYR A 29 5.18 24.86 10.17
C TYR A 29 5.94 23.61 10.67
N PHE A 30 7.04 23.26 10.02
CA PHE A 30 7.79 22.04 10.28
C PHE A 30 9.22 22.41 10.63
N ARG A 31 9.50 22.73 11.90
CA ARG A 31 10.80 23.31 12.29
C ARG A 31 12.04 22.45 12.00
N THR A 32 11.89 21.14 11.86
CA THR A 32 13.00 20.21 11.61
C THR A 32 12.74 19.35 10.38
N ARG A 33 13.80 18.76 9.81
CA ARG A 33 13.65 17.77 8.73
C ARG A 33 12.83 16.56 9.18
N LYS A 34 13.01 16.12 10.44
CA LYS A 34 12.21 15.05 11.03
C LYS A 34 10.72 15.42 11.01
N ALA A 35 10.36 16.60 11.51
CA ALA A 35 8.96 17.06 11.51
C ALA A 35 8.36 17.12 10.10
N LEU A 36 9.14 17.56 9.10
CA LEU A 36 8.70 17.57 7.70
C LEU A 36 8.45 16.16 7.15
N MET A 37 9.33 15.20 7.44
CA MET A 37 9.15 13.79 7.00
C MET A 37 7.93 13.15 7.66
N HIS A 38 7.72 13.42 8.95
CA HIS A 38 6.55 12.92 9.68
C HIS A 38 5.26 13.50 9.12
N ALA A 39 5.21 14.80 8.85
CA ALA A 39 4.04 15.43 8.22
C ALA A 39 3.73 14.83 6.84
N MET A 40 4.76 14.50 6.05
CA MET A 40 4.57 13.80 4.77
C MET A 40 4.03 12.38 4.95
N ALA A 41 4.51 11.64 5.95
CA ALA A 41 4.00 10.32 6.28
C ALA A 41 2.54 10.35 6.73
N THR A 42 2.18 11.28 7.63
CA THR A 42 0.79 11.50 8.03
C THR A 42 -0.08 11.82 6.83
N ARG A 43 0.36 12.74 5.96
CA ARG A 43 -0.41 13.08 4.75
C ARG A 43 -0.56 11.89 3.81
N LEU A 44 0.47 11.04 3.70
CA LEU A 44 0.40 9.84 2.88
C LEU A 44 -0.60 8.82 3.45
N ALA A 45 -0.59 8.61 4.78
CA ALA A 45 -1.53 7.74 5.45
C ALA A 45 -3.00 8.22 5.32
N GLU A 46 -3.24 9.53 5.37
CA GLU A 46 -4.56 10.11 5.09
C GLU A 46 -5.04 9.82 3.66
N LEU A 47 -4.14 9.91 2.69
CA LEU A 47 -4.44 9.61 1.29
C LEU A 47 -4.73 8.12 1.10
N ASP A 48 -3.97 7.25 1.76
CA ASP A 48 -4.19 5.80 1.73
C ASP A 48 -5.53 5.42 2.32
N LEU A 49 -5.90 6.04 3.44
CA LEU A 49 -7.22 5.86 4.03
C LEU A 49 -8.33 6.23 3.05
N ALA A 50 -8.22 7.39 2.39
CA ALA A 50 -9.21 7.82 1.40
C ALA A 50 -9.28 6.84 0.22
N ASP A 51 -8.13 6.37 -0.27
CA ASP A 51 -8.05 5.38 -1.35
C ASP A 51 -8.71 4.05 -0.92
N PHE A 52 -8.48 3.56 0.31
CA PHE A 52 -9.13 2.34 0.83
C PHE A 52 -10.64 2.49 0.99
N SER A 53 -11.13 3.64 1.47
CA SER A 53 -12.56 3.92 1.54
C SER A 53 -13.19 3.86 0.15
N MET A 54 -12.57 4.50 -0.85
CA MET A 54 -13.03 4.45 -2.23
C MET A 54 -13.05 3.02 -2.80
N MET A 55 -12.03 2.21 -2.50
CA MET A 55 -11.98 0.81 -2.93
C MET A 55 -13.09 -0.04 -2.32
N THR A 56 -13.43 0.21 -1.05
CA THR A 56 -14.52 -0.47 -0.36
C THR A 56 -15.86 -0.12 -1.00
N GLU A 57 -16.10 1.17 -1.27
CA GLU A 57 -17.30 1.64 -1.97
C GLU A 57 -17.43 1.03 -3.38
N LEU A 58 -16.32 0.91 -4.12
CA LEU A 58 -16.32 0.26 -5.43
C LEU A 58 -16.69 -1.22 -5.34
N ALA A 59 -16.18 -1.94 -4.34
CA ALA A 59 -16.50 -3.35 -4.12
C ALA A 59 -17.97 -3.57 -3.76
N ASP A 60 -18.59 -2.63 -3.04
CA ASP A 60 -20.01 -2.70 -2.67
C ASP A 60 -20.95 -2.46 -3.87
N HIS A 61 -20.52 -1.67 -4.86
CA HIS A 61 -21.34 -1.27 -6.00
C HIS A 61 -21.07 -2.06 -7.28
N ASP A 62 -19.86 -2.61 -7.45
CA ASP A 62 -19.45 -3.32 -8.65
C ASP A 62 -18.71 -4.61 -8.31
N THR A 63 -19.31 -5.73 -8.72
CA THR A 63 -18.77 -7.08 -8.56
C THR A 63 -17.40 -7.30 -9.21
N GLN A 64 -16.97 -6.42 -10.14
CA GLN A 64 -15.62 -6.46 -10.67
C GLN A 64 -14.56 -6.08 -9.61
N PHE A 65 -14.94 -5.40 -8.54
CA PHE A 65 -14.03 -4.99 -7.47
C PHE A 65 -14.10 -5.87 -6.22
N THR A 66 -14.67 -7.08 -6.33
CA THR A 66 -14.78 -8.03 -5.21
C THR A 66 -13.77 -9.18 -5.30
N GLY A 67 -13.49 -9.80 -4.16
CA GLY A 67 -12.60 -10.96 -4.06
C GLY A 67 -11.18 -10.73 -4.58
N THR A 68 -10.53 -11.80 -5.03
CA THR A 68 -9.14 -11.75 -5.53
C THR A 68 -9.01 -10.95 -6.83
N ALA A 69 -10.03 -11.00 -7.69
CA ALA A 69 -10.05 -10.25 -8.94
C ALA A 69 -10.14 -8.73 -8.69
N GLY A 70 -10.95 -8.31 -7.72
CA GLY A 70 -11.00 -6.92 -7.28
C GLY A 70 -9.68 -6.43 -6.70
N LEU A 71 -9.07 -7.23 -5.83
CA LEU A 71 -7.75 -6.96 -5.27
C LEU A 71 -6.69 -6.81 -6.37
N ALA A 72 -6.69 -7.69 -7.38
CA ALA A 72 -5.79 -7.59 -8.51
C ALA A 72 -5.96 -6.28 -9.30
N ARG A 73 -7.22 -5.89 -9.59
CA ARG A 73 -7.52 -4.61 -10.26
C ARG A 73 -7.01 -3.41 -9.45
N ILE A 74 -7.26 -3.41 -8.15
CA ILE A 74 -6.79 -2.38 -7.21
C ILE A 74 -5.26 -2.26 -7.24
N VAL A 75 -4.56 -3.39 -7.13
CA VAL A 75 -3.09 -3.41 -7.17
C VAL A 75 -2.58 -2.88 -8.51
N MET A 76 -3.23 -3.22 -9.63
CA MET A 76 -2.84 -2.70 -10.95
C MET A 76 -2.98 -1.18 -11.07
N TYR A 77 -3.94 -0.54 -10.37
CA TYR A 77 -4.04 0.92 -10.36
C TYR A 77 -2.85 1.62 -9.70
N VAL A 78 -2.12 0.94 -8.81
CA VAL A 78 -0.90 1.49 -8.19
C VAL A 78 0.16 1.82 -9.25
N ASN A 79 0.15 1.15 -10.40
CA ASN A 79 1.06 1.43 -11.52
C ASN A 79 0.64 2.65 -12.37
N SER A 80 -0.26 3.49 -11.88
CA SER A 80 -0.73 4.70 -12.57
C SER A 80 -0.66 5.94 -11.67
N GLU A 81 -0.51 7.12 -12.26
CA GLU A 81 -0.51 8.37 -11.50
C GLU A 81 -1.94 8.76 -11.07
N PRO A 82 -2.14 9.31 -9.84
CA PRO A 82 -1.11 9.73 -8.88
C PRO A 82 -0.61 8.63 -7.92
N TRP A 83 -1.17 7.42 -7.97
CA TRP A 83 -0.88 6.34 -7.02
C TRP A 83 0.57 5.84 -7.09
N LEU A 84 1.17 5.80 -8.29
CA LEU A 84 2.56 5.41 -8.47
C LEU A 84 3.51 6.36 -7.73
N THR A 85 3.29 7.68 -7.85
CA THR A 85 4.07 8.67 -7.08
C THR A 85 3.88 8.50 -5.58
N ARG A 86 2.67 8.18 -5.11
CA ARG A 86 2.40 7.93 -3.68
C ARG A 86 3.08 6.65 -3.19
N ALA A 87 3.04 5.57 -3.96
CA ALA A 87 3.73 4.32 -3.66
C ALA A 87 5.24 4.54 -3.54
N LYS A 88 5.86 5.24 -4.51
CA LYS A 88 7.28 5.63 -4.44
C LYS A 88 7.60 6.38 -3.14
N ALA A 89 6.77 7.35 -2.78
CA ALA A 89 6.93 8.09 -1.52
C ALA A 89 6.81 7.18 -0.28
N ARG A 90 5.91 6.19 -0.31
CA ARG A 90 5.76 5.20 0.78
C ARG A 90 7.01 4.38 0.99
N TYR A 91 7.59 3.83 -0.08
CA TYR A 91 8.81 3.01 0.03
C TYR A 91 10.01 3.82 0.53
N GLU A 92 10.15 5.07 0.06
CA GLU A 92 11.15 6.01 0.59
C GLU A 92 11.00 6.24 2.10
N LEU A 93 9.78 6.43 2.60
CA LEU A 93 9.51 6.61 4.03
C LEU A 93 9.67 5.31 4.83
N ALA A 94 9.26 4.16 4.29
CA ALA A 94 9.40 2.87 4.93
C ALA A 94 10.89 2.51 5.18
N LEU A 95 11.77 2.84 4.22
CA LEU A 95 13.21 2.67 4.40
C LEU A 95 13.79 3.55 5.52
N LEU A 96 13.21 4.73 5.75
CA LEU A 96 13.58 5.60 6.88
C LEU A 96 13.01 5.11 8.22
N ALA A 97 11.80 4.57 8.20
CA ALA A 97 11.03 4.18 9.39
C ALA A 97 11.74 3.13 10.26
N GLY A 98 12.60 2.28 9.67
CA GLY A 98 13.37 1.27 10.42
C GLY A 98 14.28 1.81 11.52
N ARG A 99 14.52 3.14 11.58
CA ARG A 99 15.32 3.81 12.62
C ARG A 99 14.55 4.92 13.35
N ASP A 100 13.26 5.10 13.04
CA ASP A 100 12.40 6.15 13.59
C ASP A 100 11.03 5.55 13.96
N PRO A 101 10.83 5.10 15.21
CA PRO A 101 9.60 4.42 15.63
C PRO A 101 8.34 5.26 15.47
N GLU A 102 8.44 6.58 15.60
CA GLU A 102 7.31 7.50 15.45
C GLU A 102 6.92 7.63 13.97
N LEU A 103 7.90 7.60 13.05
CA LEU A 103 7.63 7.51 11.62
C LEU A 103 7.01 6.15 11.24
N ALA A 104 7.51 5.07 11.83
CA ALA A 104 6.95 3.73 11.63
C ALA A 104 5.49 3.66 12.07
N ALA A 105 5.15 4.24 13.23
CA ALA A 105 3.78 4.31 13.72
C ALA A 105 2.82 5.00 12.73
N ALA A 106 3.26 6.09 12.09
CA ALA A 106 2.46 6.80 11.09
C ALA A 106 2.19 5.95 9.82
N LEU A 107 3.11 5.06 9.44
CA LEU A 107 2.94 4.18 8.28
C LEU A 107 2.15 2.92 8.62
N ASN A 108 2.22 2.44 9.87
CA ASN A 108 1.60 1.19 10.30
C ASN A 108 0.07 1.22 10.15
N GLU A 109 -0.60 2.35 10.39
CA GLU A 109 -2.06 2.44 10.24
C GLU A 109 -2.53 2.04 8.83
N SER A 110 -1.77 2.42 7.80
CA SER A 110 -2.08 2.06 6.41
C SER A 110 -1.76 0.60 6.12
N ALA A 111 -0.69 0.07 6.73
CA ALA A 111 -0.31 -1.34 6.61
C ALA A 111 -1.36 -2.27 7.26
N ASP A 112 -1.88 -1.90 8.44
CA ASP A 112 -2.91 -2.65 9.15
C ASP A 112 -4.22 -2.71 8.34
N ARG A 113 -4.61 -1.61 7.69
CA ARG A 113 -5.77 -1.59 6.80
C ARG A 113 -5.58 -2.46 5.57
N LEU A 114 -4.39 -2.42 4.96
CA LEU A 114 -4.08 -3.26 3.81
C LEU A 114 -4.09 -4.75 4.20
N TYR A 115 -3.58 -5.09 5.38
CA TYR A 115 -3.68 -6.44 5.94
C TYR A 115 -5.14 -6.86 6.15
N ALA A 116 -5.97 -5.99 6.76
CA ALA A 116 -7.39 -6.27 6.95
C ALA A 116 -8.12 -6.52 5.63
N LEU A 117 -7.80 -5.76 4.57
CA LEU A 117 -8.34 -5.96 3.23
C LEU A 117 -7.92 -7.31 2.66
N ALA A 118 -6.62 -7.64 2.72
CA ALA A 118 -6.11 -8.95 2.27
C ALA A 118 -6.79 -10.11 3.01
N ARG A 119 -6.93 -9.98 4.34
CA ARG A 119 -7.60 -10.97 5.18
C ARG A 119 -9.07 -11.15 4.81
N ASN A 120 -9.79 -10.06 4.52
CA ASN A 120 -11.18 -10.11 4.08
C ASN A 120 -11.31 -10.82 2.73
N VAL A 121 -10.44 -10.50 1.76
CA VAL A 121 -10.40 -11.15 0.45
C VAL A 121 -10.13 -12.64 0.58
N VAL A 122 -9.15 -13.04 1.39
CA VAL A 122 -8.85 -14.45 1.67
C VAL A 122 -10.04 -15.14 2.32
N THR A 123 -10.68 -14.51 3.31
CA THR A 123 -11.87 -15.08 3.96
C THR A 123 -12.99 -15.33 2.97
N GLN A 124 -13.24 -14.38 2.04
CA GLN A 124 -14.26 -14.50 0.99
C GLN A 124 -13.90 -15.50 -0.11
N TRP A 125 -12.61 -15.82 -0.27
CA TRP A 125 -12.15 -16.82 -1.24
C TRP A 125 -12.53 -18.25 -0.82
N HIS A 126 -12.66 -18.50 0.49
CA HIS A 126 -13.08 -19.81 1.00
C HIS A 126 -14.59 -20.04 0.84
N PRO A 127 -15.03 -21.30 0.63
CA PRO A 127 -16.45 -21.63 0.58
C PRO A 127 -17.22 -21.23 1.85
N ALA A 128 -18.38 -20.58 1.68
CA ALA A 128 -19.17 -20.06 2.80
C ALA A 128 -19.75 -21.15 3.73
N ASP A 129 -19.88 -22.38 3.24
CA ASP A 129 -20.41 -23.52 3.98
C ASP A 129 -19.38 -24.20 4.89
N ARG A 130 -18.09 -23.87 4.73
CA ARG A 130 -17.00 -24.39 5.55
C ARG A 130 -16.04 -23.26 5.91
N PRO A 131 -16.24 -22.58 7.07
CA PRO A 131 -15.32 -21.54 7.48
C PRO A 131 -13.91 -22.15 7.69
N PRO A 132 -12.86 -21.52 7.13
CA PRO A 132 -11.48 -21.97 7.30
C PRO A 132 -11.00 -21.76 8.75
N ASP A 133 -9.93 -22.47 9.13
CA ASP A 133 -9.20 -22.19 10.37
C ASP A 133 -8.70 -20.72 10.35
N PRO A 134 -8.98 -19.91 11.40
CA PRO A 134 -8.45 -18.55 11.50
C PRO A 134 -6.93 -18.46 11.31
N ALA A 135 -6.16 -19.44 11.80
CA ALA A 135 -4.71 -19.46 11.63
C ALA A 135 -4.29 -19.65 10.16
N LEU A 136 -5.02 -20.47 9.41
CA LEU A 136 -4.82 -20.63 7.96
C LEU A 136 -5.12 -19.31 7.22
N VAL A 137 -6.21 -18.63 7.59
CA VAL A 137 -6.57 -17.34 6.99
C VAL A 137 -5.49 -16.29 7.23
N ASP A 138 -4.93 -16.23 8.45
CA ASP A 138 -3.89 -15.27 8.80
C ASP A 138 -2.58 -15.54 8.03
N ASP A 139 -2.19 -16.81 7.85
CA ASP A 139 -1.03 -17.19 7.04
C ASP A 139 -1.23 -16.87 5.56
N GLN A 140 -2.42 -17.17 5.01
CA GLN A 140 -2.79 -16.83 3.64
C GLN A 140 -2.83 -15.31 3.40
N ALA A 141 -3.38 -14.55 4.35
CA ALA A 141 -3.42 -13.09 4.28
C ALA A 141 -2.00 -12.50 4.32
N THR A 142 -1.14 -13.02 5.19
CA THR A 142 0.27 -12.62 5.29
C THR A 142 1.02 -12.90 3.99
N ALA A 143 0.88 -14.11 3.43
CA ALA A 143 1.53 -14.48 2.18
C ALA A 143 1.02 -13.64 0.99
N THR A 144 -0.29 -13.42 0.91
CA THR A 144 -0.92 -12.59 -0.13
C THR A 144 -0.44 -11.14 -0.05
N LEU A 145 -0.39 -10.57 1.16
CA LEU A 145 0.10 -9.22 1.39
C LEU A 145 1.58 -9.08 1.03
N ALA A 146 2.42 -10.04 1.44
CA ALA A 146 3.84 -10.06 1.10
C ALA A 146 4.05 -10.13 -0.42
N PHE A 147 3.28 -10.97 -1.11
CA PHE A 147 3.30 -11.08 -2.57
C PHE A 147 2.90 -9.75 -3.25
N ILE A 148 1.79 -9.14 -2.83
CA ILE A 148 1.32 -7.85 -3.37
C ILE A 148 2.33 -6.74 -3.14
N ASN A 149 2.94 -6.66 -1.96
CA ASN A 149 4.02 -5.71 -1.68
C ASN A 149 5.23 -5.93 -2.59
N GLY A 150 5.54 -7.19 -2.95
CA GLY A 150 6.54 -7.51 -3.96
C GLY A 150 6.16 -6.98 -5.35
N ILE A 151 4.93 -7.22 -5.79
CA ILE A 151 4.40 -6.72 -7.07
C ILE A 151 4.45 -5.18 -7.13
N MET A 152 3.95 -4.49 -6.10
CA MET A 152 3.97 -3.02 -6.03
C MET A 152 5.40 -2.46 -6.06
N LEU A 153 6.36 -3.13 -5.43
CA LEU A 153 7.77 -2.75 -5.50
C LEU A 153 8.29 -2.81 -6.95
N THR A 154 7.86 -3.77 -7.74
CA THR A 154 8.25 -3.85 -9.17
C THR A 154 7.72 -2.68 -9.99
N PHE A 155 6.52 -2.17 -9.69
CA PHE A 155 5.95 -0.96 -10.30
C PHE A 155 6.78 0.28 -9.93
N VAL A 156 7.08 0.41 -8.64
CA VAL A 156 7.92 1.50 -8.10
C VAL A 156 9.31 1.51 -8.74
N ALA A 157 9.89 0.33 -8.97
CA ALA A 157 11.17 0.16 -9.65
C ALA A 157 11.12 0.39 -11.18
N GLY A 158 9.92 0.58 -11.76
CA GLY A 158 9.75 0.73 -13.21
C GLY A 158 9.99 -0.56 -14.00
N GLN A 159 9.90 -1.71 -13.34
CA GLN A 159 10.10 -3.03 -13.93
C GLN A 159 8.90 -3.95 -13.62
N PRO A 160 7.68 -3.59 -14.06
CA PRO A 160 6.48 -4.36 -13.74
C PRO A 160 6.62 -5.81 -14.22
N VAL A 161 6.44 -6.76 -13.31
CA VAL A 161 6.46 -8.21 -13.63
C VAL A 161 5.09 -8.76 -14.02
N VAL A 162 4.03 -7.97 -13.78
CA VAL A 162 2.65 -8.22 -14.21
C VAL A 162 2.11 -6.98 -14.91
N SER A 163 1.33 -7.20 -15.97
CA SER A 163 0.81 -6.11 -16.83
C SER A 163 -0.71 -6.08 -16.94
N ASP A 164 -1.40 -7.11 -16.44
CA ASP A 164 -2.85 -7.24 -16.54
C ASP A 164 -3.44 -7.82 -15.23
N PRO A 165 -4.66 -7.39 -14.87
CA PRO A 165 -5.30 -7.81 -13.62
C PRO A 165 -5.71 -9.29 -13.64
N GLU A 166 -6.01 -9.91 -14.78
CA GLU A 166 -6.39 -11.33 -14.83
C GLU A 166 -5.22 -12.27 -14.53
N HIS A 167 -4.02 -11.94 -14.99
CA HIS A 167 -2.81 -12.66 -14.63
C HIS A 167 -2.49 -12.48 -13.14
N LEU A 168 -2.59 -11.25 -12.61
CA LEU A 168 -2.35 -11.01 -11.20
C LEU A 168 -3.37 -11.73 -10.29
N ASP A 169 -4.64 -11.76 -10.66
CA ASP A 169 -5.69 -12.53 -9.94
C ASP A 169 -5.32 -14.01 -9.82
N ARG A 170 -4.91 -14.64 -10.93
CA ARG A 170 -4.46 -16.05 -10.92
C ARG A 170 -3.26 -16.27 -10.00
N LEU A 171 -2.31 -15.34 -9.96
CA LEU A 171 -1.15 -15.44 -9.06
C LEU A 171 -1.57 -15.30 -7.58
N ILE A 172 -2.48 -14.38 -7.27
CA ILE A 172 -3.06 -14.23 -5.93
C ILE A 172 -3.75 -15.53 -5.50
N GLN A 173 -4.60 -16.09 -6.35
CA GLN A 173 -5.26 -17.37 -6.07
C GLN A 173 -4.25 -18.50 -5.86
N GLY A 174 -3.17 -18.54 -6.64
CA GLY A 174 -2.08 -19.50 -6.48
C GLY A 174 -1.35 -19.39 -5.14
N VAL A 175 -1.10 -18.16 -4.66
CA VAL A 175 -0.51 -17.92 -3.33
C VAL A 175 -1.46 -18.42 -2.23
N ILE A 176 -2.74 -18.06 -2.30
CA ILE A 176 -3.74 -18.47 -1.29
C ILE A 176 -3.87 -20.00 -1.25
N ALA A 177 -4.02 -20.64 -2.40
CA ALA A 177 -4.15 -22.10 -2.50
C ALA A 177 -2.87 -22.82 -2.04
N GLY A 178 -1.69 -22.32 -2.40
CA GLY A 178 -0.41 -22.95 -2.04
C GLY A 178 -0.14 -22.98 -0.53
N VAL A 179 -0.55 -21.95 0.21
CA VAL A 179 -0.42 -21.94 1.68
C VAL A 179 -1.31 -23.00 2.32
N ALA A 180 -2.52 -23.22 1.81
CA ALA A 180 -3.44 -24.23 2.34
C ALA A 180 -2.94 -25.66 2.15
N GLU A 181 -2.29 -25.95 1.02
CA GLU A 181 -1.68 -27.26 0.74
C GLU A 181 -0.55 -27.58 1.73
N VAL A 182 0.30 -26.61 2.06
CA VAL A 182 1.46 -26.83 2.95
C VAL A 182 1.04 -27.06 4.41
N GLN A 183 -0.03 -26.42 4.89
CA GLN A 183 -0.54 -26.67 6.25
C GLN A 183 -1.30 -28.00 6.40
N SER A 184 -1.76 -28.58 5.29
CA SER A 184 -2.54 -29.83 5.28
C SER A 184 -1.67 -31.09 5.28
N GLY A 185 -0.35 -30.96 5.10
CA GLY A 185 0.64 -32.06 5.07
C GLY A 185 1.48 -32.14 6.33
#